data_AF-A0A3D4TJZ4-F1
#
_entry.id   AF-A0A3D4TJZ4-F1
#
_cell.length_a   1.000
_cell.length_b   1.000
_cell.length_c   1.000
_cell.angle_alpha   90.00
_cell.angle_beta   90.00
_cell.angle_gamma   90.00
#
_symmetry.space_group_name_H-M   'P 1'
#
loop_
_entity.id
_entity.type
_entity.pdbx_description
1 polymer ?
#
loop_
_entity_poly.entity_id
_entity_poly.type
_entity_poly.pdbx_seq_one_letter_code
_entity_poly.pdbx_strand_id
1 'polypeptide(L)'
;KLPRIAIQRPAGNRVVGTDTVSAMQSGVFWGYISLIEGLVARIKAERAEPLTVIATGGVASLFEGATGSIDHFDSDLTIRGLLEIHRRNTHLET
;
A
#
# COMPACT_ATOMS: atom_id res chain seq x y z
N LYS A 1 -17.60 22.68 8.69
CA LYS A 1 -16.22 22.48 8.17
C LYS A 1 -15.71 21.14 8.68
N LEU A 2 -15.14 20.29 7.83
CA LEU A 2 -14.60 18.99 8.27
C LEU A 2 -13.21 19.15 8.91
N PRO A 3 -12.87 18.38 9.94
CA PRO A 3 -11.56 18.42 10.57
C PRO A 3 -10.51 17.72 9.71
N ARG A 4 -9.23 18.07 9.91
CA ARG A 4 -8.11 17.26 9.42
C ARG A 4 -8.08 15.95 10.21
N ILE A 5 -7.91 14.83 9.50
CA ILE A 5 -7.76 13.50 10.09
C ILE A 5 -6.46 12.86 9.64
N ALA A 6 -5.82 12.11 10.53
CA ALA A 6 -4.74 11.21 10.16
C ALA A 6 -5.32 9.92 9.56
N ILE A 7 -4.62 9.36 8.56
CA ILE A 7 -4.93 8.03 8.04
C ILE A 7 -4.40 7.02 9.05
N GLN A 8 -5.30 6.30 9.70
CA GLN A 8 -4.98 5.28 10.68
C GLN A 8 -6.10 4.25 10.70
N ARG A 9 -5.77 3.02 11.12
CA ARG A 9 -6.78 1.98 11.32
C ARG A 9 -7.83 2.47 12.33
N PRO A 10 -9.13 2.41 12.03
CA PRO A 10 -10.18 2.82 12.95
C PRO A 10 -10.14 2.04 14.26
N ALA A 11 -10.48 2.71 15.37
CA ALA A 11 -10.51 2.10 16.70
C ALA A 11 -11.42 0.86 16.73
N GLY A 12 -10.91 -0.23 17.33
CA GLY A 12 -11.63 -1.49 17.40
C GLY A 12 -11.91 -2.15 16.04
N ASN A 13 -11.16 -1.77 14.99
CA ASN A 13 -11.32 -2.28 13.63
C ASN A 13 -12.73 -2.09 13.04
N ARG A 14 -13.43 -1.04 13.48
CA ARG A 14 -14.81 -0.76 13.03
C ARG A 14 -14.83 -0.21 11.61
N VAL A 15 -15.85 -0.60 10.85
CA VAL A 15 -16.11 -0.11 9.48
C VAL A 15 -17.19 0.98 9.48
N VAL A 16 -18.19 0.91 10.36
CA VAL A 16 -19.22 1.96 10.44
C VAL A 16 -18.83 2.95 11.52
N GLY A 17 -18.55 4.20 11.13
CA GLY A 17 -18.33 5.31 12.06
C GLY A 17 -19.65 5.82 12.63
N THR A 18 -19.63 6.26 13.89
CA THR A 18 -20.81 6.77 14.61
C THR A 18 -20.81 8.29 14.76
N ASP A 19 -19.75 8.94 14.29
CA ASP A 19 -19.57 10.39 14.28
C ASP A 19 -18.78 10.80 13.02
N THR A 20 -18.72 12.10 12.75
CA THR A 20 -18.07 12.63 11.56
C THR A 20 -16.59 12.22 11.43
N VAL A 21 -15.83 12.21 12.54
CA VAL A 21 -14.40 11.90 12.49
C VAL A 21 -14.20 10.41 12.25
N SER A 22 -14.90 9.56 12.99
CA SER A 22 -14.80 8.11 12.83
C SER A 22 -15.30 7.64 11.46
N ALA A 23 -16.36 8.26 10.92
CA ALA A 23 -16.85 7.97 9.57
C ALA A 23 -15.83 8.35 8.49
N MET A 24 -15.20 9.52 8.60
CA MET A 24 -14.15 9.94 7.66
C MET A 24 -12.92 9.03 7.75
N GLN A 25 -12.45 8.69 8.96
CA GLN A 25 -11.31 7.79 9.15
C GLN A 25 -11.58 6.41 8.57
N SER A 26 -12.78 5.87 8.83
CA SER A 26 -13.22 4.60 8.29
C SER A 26 -13.24 4.60 6.75
N GLY A 27 -13.89 5.61 6.15
CA GLY A 27 -14.02 5.70 4.70
C GLY A 27 -12.66 5.77 4.00
N VAL A 28 -11.71 6.54 4.54
CA VAL A 28 -10.37 6.62 3.95
C VAL A 28 -9.60 5.31 4.14
N PHE A 29 -9.58 4.74 5.35
CA PHE A 29 -8.79 3.54 5.62
C PHE A 29 -9.33 2.32 4.86
N TRP A 30 -10.61 1.96 5.05
CA TRP A 30 -11.21 0.79 4.41
C TRP A 30 -11.45 0.98 2.92
N GLY A 31 -11.68 2.22 2.47
CA GLY A 31 -11.75 2.55 1.06
C GLY A 31 -10.44 2.25 0.35
N TYR A 32 -9.30 2.61 0.94
CA TYR A 32 -7.99 2.28 0.38
C TYR A 32 -7.71 0.78 0.40
N ILE A 33 -8.04 0.06 1.47
CA ILE A 33 -7.91 -1.40 1.51
C ILE A 33 -8.71 -2.04 0.37
N SER A 34 -9.98 -1.66 0.23
CA SER A 34 -10.85 -2.20 -0.83
C SER A 34 -10.32 -1.87 -2.23
N LEU A 35 -9.75 -0.68 -2.42
CA LEU A 35 -9.11 -0.27 -3.67
C LEU A 35 -7.88 -1.13 -3.99
N ILE A 36 -7.00 -1.34 -3.00
CA ILE A 36 -5.80 -2.17 -3.15
C ILE A 36 -6.20 -3.61 -3.52
N GLU A 37 -7.07 -4.23 -2.72
CA GLU A 37 -7.53 -5.61 -2.92
C GLU A 37 -8.23 -5.77 -4.28
N GLY A 38 -9.10 -4.82 -4.62
CA GLY A 38 -9.84 -4.83 -5.86
C GLY A 38 -8.94 -4.70 -7.10
N LEU A 39 -7.92 -3.85 -7.06
CA LEU A 39 -6.98 -3.68 -8.16
C LEU A 39 -6.05 -4.89 -8.28
N VAL A 40 -5.48 -5.38 -7.16
CA VAL A 40 -4.62 -6.56 -7.15
C VAL A 40 -5.35 -7.77 -7.72
N ALA A 41 -6.60 -8.01 -7.30
CA ALA A 41 -7.39 -9.14 -7.80
C ALA A 41 -7.65 -9.04 -9.32
N ARG A 42 -7.99 -7.84 -9.82
CA ARG A 42 -8.23 -7.61 -11.26
C ARG A 42 -6.96 -7.83 -12.09
N ILE A 43 -5.83 -7.29 -11.65
CA ILE A 43 -4.54 -7.46 -12.32
C ILE A 43 -4.12 -8.94 -12.34
N LYS A 44 -4.28 -9.64 -11.21
CA LYS A 44 -4.00 -11.09 -11.14
C LYS A 44 -4.90 -11.89 -12.09
N ALA A 45 -6.16 -11.50 -12.28
CA ALA A 45 -7.07 -12.18 -13.20
C ALA A 45 -6.70 -12.01 -14.70
N GLU A 46 -5.91 -10.99 -15.07
CA GLU A 46 -5.43 -10.78 -16.43
C GLU A 46 -4.21 -11.65 -16.81
N ARG A 47 -3.68 -12.44 -15.87
CA ARG A 47 -2.47 -13.23 -16.03
C ARG A 47 -2.72 -14.68 -15.61
N ALA A 48 -2.18 -15.63 -16.38
CA ALA A 48 -2.28 -17.07 -16.10
C ALA A 48 -1.14 -17.59 -15.18
N GLU A 49 -0.48 -16.70 -14.45
CA GLU A 49 0.67 -17.02 -13.60
C GLU A 49 0.55 -16.39 -12.21
N PRO A 50 1.14 -17.00 -11.17
CA PRO A 50 1.19 -16.40 -9.84
C PRO A 50 1.97 -15.08 -9.86
N LEU A 51 1.38 -14.01 -9.32
CA LEU A 51 2.03 -12.70 -9.17
C LEU A 51 2.32 -12.42 -7.69
N THR A 52 3.58 -12.08 -7.39
CA THR A 52 4.00 -11.52 -6.10
C THR A 52 3.65 -10.04 -6.03
N VAL A 53 3.04 -9.61 -4.92
CA VAL A 53 2.62 -8.23 -4.67
C VAL A 53 3.54 -7.60 -3.63
N ILE A 54 4.27 -6.57 -4.02
CA ILE A 54 5.20 -5.84 -3.16
C ILE A 54 4.68 -4.42 -2.97
N ALA A 55 4.53 -3.98 -1.72
CA ALA A 55 4.20 -2.60 -1.37
C ALA A 55 5.44 -1.83 -0.91
N THR A 56 5.56 -0.58 -1.33
CA THR A 56 6.68 0.32 -0.96
C THR A 56 6.16 1.75 -0.73
N GLY A 57 7.03 2.65 -0.26
CA GLY A 57 6.71 4.03 0.06
C GLY A 57 6.15 4.23 1.47
N GLY A 58 6.32 5.43 2.03
CA GLY A 58 6.04 5.68 3.46
C GLY A 58 4.59 5.42 3.88
N VAL A 59 3.62 5.66 2.98
CA VAL A 59 2.19 5.48 3.27
C VAL A 59 1.79 3.99 3.27
N ALA A 60 2.55 3.11 2.61
CA ALA A 60 2.24 1.68 2.58
C ALA A 60 2.26 1.05 3.99
N SER A 61 3.14 1.53 4.86
CA SER A 61 3.24 1.09 6.27
C SER A 61 1.93 1.24 7.05
N LEU A 62 1.08 2.21 6.68
CA LEU A 62 -0.22 2.42 7.33
C LEU A 62 -1.20 1.25 7.11
N PHE A 63 -0.99 0.48 6.05
CA PHE A 63 -1.83 -0.64 5.65
C PHE A 63 -1.16 -1.99 5.91
N GLU A 64 0.00 -2.00 6.58
CA GLU A 64 0.70 -3.23 6.92
C GLU A 64 -0.16 -4.09 7.85
N GLY A 65 -0.27 -5.39 7.52
CA GLY A 65 -1.15 -6.33 8.22
C GLY A 65 -2.64 -5.99 8.15
N ALA A 66 -3.08 -5.12 7.23
CA ALA A 66 -4.49 -4.76 7.04
C ALA A 66 -5.18 -5.53 5.92
N THR A 67 -4.40 -6.17 5.05
CA THR A 67 -4.89 -7.00 3.95
C THR A 67 -3.93 -8.16 3.70
N GLY A 68 -4.48 -9.30 3.25
CA GLY A 68 -3.70 -10.43 2.77
C GLY A 68 -3.31 -10.33 1.30
N SER A 69 -3.66 -9.23 0.61
CA SER A 69 -3.37 -9.05 -0.81
C SER A 69 -1.94 -8.59 -1.11
N ILE A 70 -1.16 -8.24 -0.09
CA ILE A 70 0.23 -7.81 -0.19
C ILE A 70 1.12 -8.89 0.42
N ASP A 71 2.09 -9.38 -0.35
CA ASP A 71 2.99 -10.46 0.08
C ASP A 71 4.20 -9.90 0.84
N HIS A 72 4.71 -8.73 0.43
CA HIS A 72 5.89 -8.09 1.03
C HIS A 72 5.72 -6.57 1.17
N PHE A 73 6.20 -6.04 2.28
CA PHE A 73 6.39 -4.60 2.49
C PHE A 73 7.88 -4.30 2.47
N ASP A 74 8.30 -3.38 1.60
CA ASP A 74 9.70 -3.10 1.33
C ASP A 74 9.94 -1.59 1.16
N SER A 75 10.42 -0.92 2.20
CA SER A 75 10.67 0.53 2.19
C SER A 75 11.80 0.94 1.25
N ASP A 76 12.71 0.02 0.95
CA ASP A 76 13.98 0.32 0.29
C ASP A 76 13.97 -0.09 -1.18
N LEU A 77 12.82 -0.55 -1.71
CA LEU A 77 12.68 -1.06 -3.07
C LEU A 77 13.26 -0.10 -4.11
N THR A 78 12.91 1.18 -4.02
CA THR A 78 13.43 2.21 -4.95
C THR A 78 14.94 2.39 -4.82
N ILE A 79 15.46 2.47 -3.60
CA ILE A 79 16.89 2.72 -3.37
C ILE A 79 17.74 1.50 -3.78
N ARG A 80 17.28 0.28 -3.53
CA ARG A 80 17.91 -0.95 -4.05
C ARG A 80 17.90 -0.98 -5.57
N GLY A 81 16.81 -0.54 -6.20
CA GLY A 81 16.73 -0.37 -7.65
C GLY A 81 17.78 0.60 -8.19
N LEU A 82 17.94 1.77 -7.55
CA LEU A 82 18.97 2.75 -7.93
C LEU A 82 20.39 2.20 -7.77
N LEU A 83 20.66 1.49 -6.69
CA LEU A 83 21.96 0.83 -6.46
C LEU A 83 22.26 -0.21 -7.54
N GLU A 84 21.26 -0.99 -7.94
CA GLU A 84 21.39 -1.99 -9.00
C GLU A 84 21.63 -1.34 -10.36
N ILE A 85 20.93 -0.25 -10.67
CA ILE A 85 21.19 0.54 -11.89
C ILE A 85 22.62 1.06 -11.88
N HIS A 86 23.10 1.64 -10.78
CA HIS A 86 24.47 2.13 -10.68
C HIS A 86 25.49 1.01 -10.95
N ARG A 87 25.37 -0.14 -10.27
CA ARG A 87 26.25 -1.32 -10.47
C ARG A 87 26.28 -1.83 -11.91
N ARG A 88 25.15 -1.74 -12.63
CA ARG A 88 25.07 -2.13 -14.04
C ARG A 88 25.73 -1.13 -14.98
N ASN A 89 26.03 0.08 -14.55
CA ASN A 89 26.60 1.12 -15.40
C ASN A 89 28.05 1.49 -15.01
N THR A 90 28.61 0.91 -13.95
CA THR A 90 29.99 1.23 -13.48
C THR A 90 31.09 0.89 -14.49
N HIS A 91 30.80 0.14 -15.56
CA HIS A 91 31.76 -0.14 -16.64
C HIS A 91 31.72 0.88 -17.80
N LEU A 92 30.76 1.82 -17.80
CA LEU A 92 30.66 2.89 -18.81
C LEU A 92 31.54 4.11 -18.49
N GLU A 93 32.20 4.14 -17.34
CA GLU A 93 33.12 5.21 -16.92
C GLU A 93 34.59 4.92 -17.24
N THR A 94 34.87 3.91 -18.09
CA THR A 94 36.18 3.64 -18.70
C THR A 94 36.12 3.90 -20.20
#